data_AF-A0A3S1AR43-F1
#
_entry.id   AF-A0A3S1AR43-F1
#
_cell.length_a   1.000
_cell.length_b   1.000
_cell.length_c   1.000
_cell.angle_alpha   90.00
_cell.angle_beta   90.00
_cell.angle_gamma   90.00
#
_symmetry.space_group_name_H-M   'P 1'
#
loop_
_entity.id
_entity.type
_entity.pdbx_description
1 polymer ?
#
loop_
_entity_poly.entity_id
_entity_poly.type
_entity_poly.pdbx_seq_one_letter_code
_entity_poly.pdbx_strand_id
1 'polypeptide(L)'
;MEEGRRKTYGQEPDDLELREEFRKPRDSLLSISAEFYTRCHARLKELRKILADPAFRPPELFDNKAHNRLAEVAHTLLKLAPYDPLTMACTGLQRYMLEILPNTDWSHELIRPGLNLILRRLDRLFTKISKKSSLRRPLDWEAAANILKGVYLTLRKFSFVALLPHLKTLVNILITILLSSTGTGCLLPESLINPGSSHRGEMSGLQTDTSPLFVSSVVKLVAMQMQALGDQYSLEHICGGVSAFCANEKSLNLLINFILPLCIRVGSHCRDTPRMSQTDITFVLTVITNLLGPSISPSMSSQNQNNSTGVAGLVGKSSNYLSIADQQRSSSVSHSWDGKLTRPGMDLHHQTALLGLEIMMVCFDKQLASQWHYVAKAITSMSSKGKMDLPFWKFLDFLVTHRPSLFILLQTFIQFRVRIF
;
A
#
# COMPACT_ATOMS: atom_id res chain seq x y z
N MET A 1 23.46 47.48 -3.91
CA MET A 1 22.38 48.20 -3.20
C MET A 1 21.35 48.52 -4.26
N GLU A 2 20.14 47.99 -4.26
CA GLU A 2 19.21 47.93 -3.14
C GLU A 2 18.21 46.78 -3.35
N GLU A 3 17.82 46.22 -2.22
CA GLU A 3 17.07 44.98 -2.05
C GLU A 3 15.57 45.29 -2.10
N GLY A 4 14.88 44.76 -3.11
CA GLY A 4 13.46 45.05 -3.36
C GLY A 4 12.55 43.85 -3.14
N ARG A 5 12.40 43.44 -1.88
CA ARG A 5 11.24 42.74 -1.28
C ARG A 5 10.70 41.51 -2.01
N ARG A 6 11.12 40.33 -1.53
CA ARG A 6 10.41 39.06 -1.68
C ARG A 6 8.94 39.24 -1.29
N LYS A 7 8.02 39.19 -2.27
CA LYS A 7 6.59 39.04 -2.03
C LYS A 7 6.34 37.65 -1.43
N THR A 8 6.23 37.60 -0.11
CA THR A 8 5.52 36.53 0.58
C THR A 8 4.05 36.67 0.17
N TYR A 9 3.61 35.88 -0.82
CA TYR A 9 2.18 35.77 -1.16
C TYR A 9 1.46 35.11 0.01
N GLY A 10 1.01 35.91 0.97
CA GLY A 10 -0.14 35.57 1.81
C GLY A 10 -1.36 35.45 0.91
N GLN A 11 -2.24 34.50 1.20
CA GLN A 11 -3.54 34.36 0.53
C GLN A 11 -4.28 35.70 0.63
N GLU A 12 -4.49 36.39 -0.50
CA GLU A 12 -5.32 37.59 -0.54
C GLU A 12 -6.77 37.21 -0.15
N PRO A 13 -7.46 37.97 0.71
CA PRO A 13 -8.82 37.65 1.16
C PRO A 13 -9.82 37.53 0.01
N ASP A 14 -9.60 38.29 -1.07
CA ASP A 14 -10.41 38.29 -2.30
C ASP A 14 -10.36 36.92 -3.03
N ASP A 15 -9.21 36.24 -3.00
CA ASP A 15 -9.06 34.90 -3.59
C ASP A 15 -9.81 33.80 -2.82
N LEU A 16 -10.06 34.00 -1.51
CA LEU A 16 -10.82 33.06 -0.69
C LEU A 16 -12.32 33.24 -0.92
N GLU A 17 -12.79 34.47 -1.01
CA GLU A 17 -14.19 34.81 -1.26
C GLU A 17 -14.63 34.33 -2.65
N LEU A 18 -13.83 34.58 -3.69
CA LEU A 18 -14.08 34.06 -5.05
C LEU A 18 -14.14 32.52 -5.10
N ARG A 19 -13.34 31.82 -4.28
CA ARG A 19 -13.41 30.36 -4.17
C ARG A 19 -14.68 29.90 -3.47
N GLU A 20 -15.12 30.60 -2.44
CA GLU A 20 -16.35 30.29 -1.73
C GLU A 20 -17.58 30.51 -2.61
N GLU A 21 -17.65 31.63 -3.32
CA GLU A 21 -18.69 31.92 -4.32
C GLU A 21 -18.73 30.88 -5.45
N PHE A 22 -17.56 30.35 -5.84
CA PHE A 22 -17.50 29.26 -6.81
C PHE A 22 -17.96 27.92 -6.21
N ARG A 23 -17.55 27.61 -4.96
CA ARG A 23 -17.78 26.31 -4.31
C ARG A 23 -19.25 26.15 -3.89
N LYS A 24 -19.79 27.13 -3.18
CA LYS A 24 -21.10 27.07 -2.51
C LYS A 24 -22.27 26.66 -3.42
N PRO A 25 -22.51 27.26 -4.60
CA PRO A 25 -23.63 26.86 -5.45
C PRO A 25 -23.49 25.44 -6.00
N ARG A 26 -22.25 25.01 -6.30
CA ARG A 26 -21.95 23.66 -6.81
C ARG A 26 -22.12 22.61 -5.72
N ASP A 27 -21.66 22.93 -4.51
CA ASP A 27 -21.79 22.06 -3.35
C ASP A 27 -23.26 21.87 -2.94
N SER A 28 -24.04 22.96 -2.90
CA SER A 28 -25.47 22.91 -2.64
C SER A 28 -26.22 22.08 -3.67
N LEU A 29 -25.92 22.26 -4.97
CA LEU A 29 -26.55 21.50 -6.05
C LEU A 29 -26.29 19.99 -5.89
N LEU A 30 -25.05 19.59 -5.63
CA LEU A 30 -24.71 18.18 -5.39
C LEU A 30 -25.37 17.65 -4.12
N SER A 31 -25.43 18.44 -3.06
CA SER A 31 -26.05 18.06 -1.78
C SER A 31 -27.55 17.79 -1.93
N ILE A 32 -28.28 18.70 -2.57
CA ILE A 32 -29.73 18.56 -2.83
C ILE A 32 -29.97 17.37 -3.75
N SER A 33 -29.16 17.22 -4.81
CA SER A 33 -29.27 16.10 -5.75
C SER A 33 -29.03 14.75 -5.06
N ALA A 34 -28.04 14.67 -4.17
CA ALA A 34 -27.73 13.45 -3.42
C ALA A 34 -28.83 13.12 -2.41
N GLU A 35 -29.39 14.13 -1.74
CA GLU A 35 -30.50 13.95 -0.81
C GLU A 35 -31.77 13.45 -1.50
N PHE A 36 -32.14 14.08 -2.62
CA PHE A 36 -33.25 13.61 -3.45
C PHE A 36 -33.01 12.16 -3.91
N TYR A 37 -31.83 11.91 -4.48
CA TYR A 37 -31.50 10.59 -5.04
C TYR A 37 -31.53 9.50 -3.98
N THR A 38 -30.92 9.71 -2.81
CA THR A 38 -30.89 8.71 -1.74
C THR A 38 -32.26 8.43 -1.14
N ARG A 39 -33.04 9.46 -0.84
CA ARG A 39 -34.40 9.32 -0.30
C ARG A 39 -35.30 8.58 -1.28
N CYS A 40 -35.30 8.99 -2.55
CA CYS A 40 -36.13 8.37 -3.58
C CYS A 40 -35.65 6.95 -3.92
N HIS A 41 -34.34 6.71 -4.00
CA HIS A 41 -33.79 5.38 -4.28
C HIS A 41 -34.15 4.37 -3.17
N ALA A 42 -34.05 4.76 -1.89
CA ALA A 42 -34.48 3.94 -0.77
C ALA A 42 -35.99 3.65 -0.84
N ARG A 43 -36.79 4.69 -1.09
CA ARG A 43 -38.25 4.55 -1.19
C ARG A 43 -38.69 3.66 -2.35
N LEU A 44 -38.06 3.78 -3.53
CA LEU A 44 -38.34 2.91 -4.67
C LEU A 44 -38.01 1.45 -4.37
N LYS A 45 -36.94 1.18 -3.61
CA LYS A 45 -36.59 -0.17 -3.17
C LYS A 45 -37.66 -0.75 -2.23
N GLU A 46 -38.23 0.05 -1.34
CA GLU A 46 -39.35 -0.36 -0.48
C GLU A 46 -40.63 -0.59 -1.29
N LEU A 47 -40.99 0.33 -2.17
CA LEU A 47 -42.18 0.21 -3.02
C LEU A 47 -42.13 -1.05 -3.88
N ARG A 48 -40.95 -1.39 -4.43
CA ARG A 48 -40.76 -2.63 -5.20
C ARG A 48 -41.03 -3.89 -4.36
N LYS A 49 -40.69 -3.88 -3.07
CA LYS A 49 -40.96 -5.00 -2.16
C LYS A 49 -42.45 -5.12 -1.81
N ILE A 50 -43.11 -3.98 -1.58
CA ILE A 50 -44.53 -3.93 -1.19
C ILE A 50 -45.42 -4.33 -2.36
N LEU A 51 -45.14 -3.79 -3.54
CA LEU A 51 -45.99 -3.97 -4.70
C LEU A 51 -45.88 -5.41 -5.26
N ALA A 52 -44.72 -6.07 -5.10
CA ALA A 52 -44.43 -7.42 -5.58
C ALA A 52 -44.83 -7.71 -7.04
N ASP A 53 -45.13 -6.66 -7.81
CA ASP A 53 -45.60 -6.73 -9.18
C ASP A 53 -44.40 -6.83 -10.13
N PRO A 54 -44.27 -7.93 -10.90
CA PRO A 54 -43.20 -8.09 -11.88
C PRO A 54 -43.27 -7.06 -13.02
N ALA A 55 -44.41 -6.40 -13.26
CA ALA A 55 -44.56 -5.35 -14.26
C ALA A 55 -44.07 -3.97 -13.80
N PHE A 56 -43.85 -3.77 -12.49
CA PHE A 56 -43.40 -2.48 -11.95
C PHE A 56 -41.97 -2.16 -12.38
N ARG A 57 -41.83 -1.20 -13.28
CA ARG A 57 -40.55 -0.58 -13.62
C ARG A 57 -40.37 0.68 -12.78
N PRO A 58 -39.38 0.72 -11.86
CA PRO A 58 -39.14 1.93 -11.09
C PRO A 58 -38.81 3.08 -12.04
N PRO A 59 -39.37 4.29 -11.82
CA PRO A 59 -39.04 5.46 -12.62
C PRO A 59 -37.56 5.77 -12.51
N GLU A 60 -36.98 6.23 -13.62
CA GLU A 60 -35.62 6.73 -13.65
C GLU A 60 -35.54 8.04 -12.84
N LEU A 61 -34.75 8.06 -11.77
CA LEU A 61 -34.67 9.22 -10.87
C LEU A 61 -33.99 10.42 -11.53
N PHE A 62 -32.97 10.15 -12.32
CA PHE A 62 -32.21 11.14 -13.07
C PHE A 62 -31.99 10.61 -14.48
N ASP A 63 -32.29 11.43 -15.48
CA ASP A 63 -32.00 11.09 -16.85
C ASP A 63 -30.49 11.14 -17.13
N ASN A 64 -30.11 10.63 -18.31
CA ASN A 64 -28.72 10.62 -18.75
C ASN A 64 -28.07 12.03 -18.73
N LYS A 65 -28.85 13.09 -19.00
CA LYS A 65 -28.35 14.47 -19.00
C LYS A 65 -28.05 14.97 -17.59
N ALA A 66 -28.94 14.70 -16.63
CA ALA A 66 -28.73 15.04 -15.23
C ALA A 66 -27.49 14.33 -14.66
N HIS A 67 -27.32 13.03 -14.92
CA HIS A 67 -26.14 12.29 -14.48
C HIS A 67 -24.83 12.90 -15.03
N ASN A 68 -24.78 13.20 -16.32
CA ASN A 68 -23.61 13.84 -16.92
C ASN A 68 -23.38 15.25 -16.37
N ARG A 69 -24.43 16.04 -16.13
CA ARG A 69 -24.31 17.39 -15.56
C ARG A 69 -23.81 17.37 -14.12
N LEU A 70 -24.28 16.42 -13.30
CA LEU A 70 -23.78 16.25 -11.93
C LEU A 70 -22.30 15.83 -11.93
N ALA A 71 -21.90 14.97 -12.87
CA ALA A 71 -20.49 14.60 -13.04
C ALA A 71 -19.62 15.80 -13.45
N GLU A 72 -20.10 16.69 -14.31
CA GLU A 72 -19.41 17.94 -14.65
C GLU A 72 -19.23 18.86 -13.44
N VAL A 73 -20.28 19.02 -12.62
CA VAL A 73 -20.23 19.83 -11.40
C VAL A 73 -19.21 19.25 -10.42
N ALA A 74 -19.29 17.95 -10.11
CA ALA A 74 -18.32 17.26 -9.26
C ALA A 74 -16.89 17.36 -9.83
N HIS A 75 -16.72 17.22 -11.14
CA HIS A 75 -15.44 17.42 -11.82
C HIS A 75 -14.85 18.82 -11.57
N THR A 76 -15.67 19.89 -11.60
CA THR A 76 -15.18 21.25 -11.33
C THR A 76 -14.70 21.43 -9.89
N LEU A 77 -15.36 20.81 -8.91
CA LEU A 77 -14.91 20.82 -7.51
C LEU A 77 -13.62 20.01 -7.33
N LEU A 78 -13.54 18.82 -7.92
CA LEU A 78 -12.31 18.00 -7.96
C LEU A 78 -11.15 18.70 -8.70
N LYS A 79 -11.42 19.74 -9.49
CA LYS A 79 -10.37 20.58 -10.10
C LYS A 79 -9.63 21.40 -9.05
N LEU A 80 -10.38 21.95 -8.09
CA LEU A 80 -9.92 22.85 -7.04
C LEU A 80 -9.42 22.11 -5.79
N ALA A 81 -9.96 20.92 -5.49
CA ALA A 81 -9.64 20.11 -4.31
C ALA A 81 -8.14 19.96 -3.95
N PRO A 82 -7.17 19.82 -4.89
CA PRO A 82 -5.75 19.73 -4.53
C PRO A 82 -5.16 20.99 -3.88
N TYR A 83 -5.81 22.15 -4.06
CA TYR A 83 -5.32 23.46 -3.63
C TYR A 83 -6.15 24.05 -2.49
N ASP A 84 -7.25 23.38 -2.15
CA ASP A 84 -8.26 23.90 -1.25
C ASP A 84 -8.92 22.73 -0.50
N PRO A 85 -8.48 22.49 0.75
CA PRO A 85 -8.95 21.35 1.56
C PRO A 85 -10.45 21.40 1.82
N LEU A 86 -11.01 22.61 1.96
CA LEU A 86 -12.45 22.82 2.15
C LEU A 86 -13.27 22.36 0.94
N THR A 87 -12.77 22.54 -0.28
CA THR A 87 -13.43 21.98 -1.48
C THR A 87 -13.34 20.47 -1.50
N MET A 88 -12.25 19.86 -1.01
CA MET A 88 -12.17 18.40 -0.95
C MET A 88 -13.15 17.83 0.08
N ALA A 89 -13.34 18.52 1.21
CA ALA A 89 -14.21 18.12 2.30
C ALA A 89 -15.69 18.55 2.13
N CYS A 90 -16.04 19.28 1.06
CA CYS A 90 -17.38 19.84 0.95
C CYS A 90 -18.45 18.75 0.81
N THR A 91 -19.58 18.96 1.50
CA THR A 91 -20.58 17.92 1.78
C THR A 91 -21.19 17.37 0.50
N GLY A 92 -21.51 18.22 -0.47
CA GLY A 92 -22.09 17.83 -1.74
C GLY A 92 -21.15 16.96 -2.57
N LEU A 93 -19.85 17.28 -2.61
CA LEU A 93 -18.87 16.44 -3.30
C LEU A 93 -18.73 15.06 -2.63
N GLN A 94 -18.64 15.05 -1.30
CA GLN A 94 -18.54 13.81 -0.52
C GLN A 94 -19.77 12.92 -0.74
N ARG A 95 -20.97 13.50 -0.68
CA ARG A 95 -22.23 12.78 -0.94
C ARG A 95 -22.35 12.33 -2.39
N TYR A 96 -21.92 13.12 -3.37
CA TYR A 96 -21.88 12.66 -4.77
C TYR A 96 -21.01 11.40 -4.92
N MET A 97 -19.80 11.41 -4.34
CA MET A 97 -18.87 10.28 -4.42
C MET A 97 -19.36 9.03 -3.67
N LEU A 98 -20.02 9.20 -2.53
CA LEU A 98 -20.45 8.08 -1.67
C LEU A 98 -21.86 7.56 -1.97
N GLU A 99 -22.76 8.43 -2.44
CA GLU A 99 -24.19 8.14 -2.56
C GLU A 99 -24.66 8.09 -4.02
N ILE A 100 -24.24 9.02 -4.89
CA ILE A 100 -24.70 9.05 -6.28
C ILE A 100 -23.85 8.12 -7.15
N LEU A 101 -22.53 8.30 -7.14
CA LEU A 101 -21.59 7.57 -7.99
C LEU A 101 -21.75 6.04 -7.87
N PRO A 102 -21.85 5.45 -6.66
CA PRO A 102 -21.94 3.99 -6.55
C PRO A 102 -23.35 3.45 -6.84
N ASN A 103 -24.39 4.28 -6.82
CA ASN A 103 -25.77 3.84 -7.05
C ASN A 103 -26.25 4.07 -8.48
N THR A 104 -25.51 4.86 -9.27
CA THR A 104 -25.78 5.09 -10.70
C THR A 104 -25.39 3.88 -11.55
N ASP A 105 -26.24 3.47 -12.49
CA ASP A 105 -25.99 2.32 -13.37
C ASP A 105 -25.09 2.66 -14.56
N TRP A 106 -23.78 2.61 -14.35
CA TRP A 106 -22.77 2.94 -15.36
C TRP A 106 -22.66 1.95 -16.53
N SER A 107 -23.45 0.87 -16.54
CA SER A 107 -23.50 -0.04 -17.68
C SER A 107 -24.04 0.66 -18.93
N HIS A 108 -24.90 1.67 -18.75
CA HIS A 108 -25.54 2.43 -19.82
C HIS A 108 -24.57 3.38 -20.55
N GLU A 109 -24.49 3.27 -21.88
CA GLU A 109 -23.45 3.94 -22.67
C GLU A 109 -23.50 5.47 -22.61
N LEU A 110 -24.71 6.03 -22.53
CA LEU A 110 -24.92 7.49 -22.52
C LEU A 110 -24.39 8.20 -21.26
N ILE A 111 -24.20 7.48 -20.16
CA ILE A 111 -23.64 8.04 -18.91
C ILE A 111 -22.18 7.64 -18.67
N ARG A 112 -21.63 6.70 -19.44
CA ARG A 112 -20.20 6.34 -19.38
C ARG A 112 -19.25 7.55 -19.51
N PRO A 113 -19.55 8.61 -20.30
CA PRO A 113 -18.71 9.81 -20.34
C PRO A 113 -18.56 10.46 -18.96
N GLY A 114 -19.63 10.53 -18.17
CA GLY A 114 -19.61 11.07 -16.80
C GLY A 114 -18.70 10.29 -15.86
N LEU A 115 -18.76 8.95 -15.87
CA LEU A 115 -17.85 8.12 -15.07
C LEU A 115 -16.38 8.33 -15.47
N ASN A 116 -16.10 8.31 -16.77
CA ASN A 116 -14.75 8.52 -17.28
C ASN A 116 -14.21 9.90 -16.91
N LEU A 117 -15.05 10.93 -16.96
CA LEU A 117 -14.70 12.30 -16.55
C LEU A 117 -14.23 12.33 -15.09
N ILE A 118 -14.97 11.68 -14.18
CA ILE A 118 -14.64 11.63 -12.75
C ILE A 118 -13.36 10.82 -12.52
N LEU A 119 -13.25 9.61 -13.06
CA LEU A 119 -12.07 8.75 -12.86
C LEU A 119 -10.79 9.39 -13.40
N ARG A 120 -10.84 9.96 -14.61
CA ARG A 120 -9.72 10.71 -15.21
C ARG A 120 -9.32 11.90 -14.35
N ARG A 121 -10.29 12.55 -13.70
CA ARG A 121 -10.02 13.70 -12.83
C ARG A 121 -9.41 13.30 -11.50
N LEU A 122 -9.85 12.19 -10.91
CA LEU A 122 -9.24 11.62 -9.71
C LEU A 122 -7.80 11.18 -9.96
N ASP A 123 -7.55 10.49 -11.07
CA ASP A 123 -6.20 10.14 -11.53
C ASP A 123 -5.28 11.37 -11.59
N ARG A 124 -5.73 12.44 -12.25
CA ARG A 124 -4.99 13.71 -12.32
C ARG A 124 -4.82 14.40 -10.97
N LEU A 125 -5.82 14.34 -10.09
CA LEU A 125 -5.79 14.91 -8.75
C LEU A 125 -4.70 14.23 -7.91
N PHE A 126 -4.72 12.90 -7.82
CA PHE A 126 -3.74 12.16 -7.05
C PHE A 126 -2.35 12.16 -7.70
N THR A 127 -2.25 12.24 -9.03
CA THR A 127 -0.96 12.49 -9.72
C THR A 127 -0.34 13.81 -9.28
N LYS A 128 -1.14 14.86 -9.11
CA LYS A 128 -0.63 16.15 -8.63
C LYS A 128 -0.17 16.08 -7.18
N ILE A 129 -0.94 15.41 -6.32
CA ILE A 129 -0.61 15.21 -4.90
C ILE A 129 0.64 14.34 -4.72
N SER A 130 0.82 13.32 -5.58
CA SER A 130 2.00 12.46 -5.53
C SER A 130 3.26 13.22 -5.92
N LYS A 131 3.22 14.03 -6.99
CA LYS A 131 4.36 14.80 -7.50
C LYS A 131 4.72 16.03 -6.66
N LYS A 132 3.72 16.74 -6.12
CA LYS A 132 3.93 17.96 -5.31
C LYS A 132 3.71 17.65 -3.84
N SER A 133 4.78 17.26 -3.15
CA SER A 133 4.74 16.97 -1.71
C SER A 133 4.23 18.15 -0.87
N SER A 134 4.41 19.39 -1.32
CA SER A 134 3.85 20.58 -0.66
C SER A 134 2.31 20.57 -0.58
N LEU A 135 1.62 19.90 -1.51
CA LEU A 135 0.16 19.76 -1.48
C LEU A 135 -0.32 18.74 -0.44
N ARG A 136 0.57 17.87 0.06
CA ARG A 136 0.21 16.84 1.05
C ARG A 136 -0.02 17.40 2.45
N ARG A 137 0.62 18.52 2.79
CA ARG A 137 0.54 19.15 4.12
C ARG A 137 -0.84 19.73 4.43
N PRO A 138 -1.46 20.54 3.54
CA PRO A 138 -2.80 21.05 3.81
C PRO A 138 -3.92 20.05 3.48
N LEU A 139 -3.59 18.89 2.90
CA LEU A 139 -4.61 17.98 2.36
C LEU A 139 -5.46 17.34 3.48
N ASP A 140 -6.78 17.39 3.30
CA ASP A 140 -7.70 16.62 4.15
C ASP A 140 -7.67 15.13 3.77
N TRP A 141 -6.80 14.36 4.41
CA TRP A 141 -6.65 12.93 4.12
C TRP A 141 -7.92 12.11 4.39
N GLU A 142 -8.81 12.56 5.28
CA GLU A 142 -10.07 11.88 5.56
C GLU A 142 -11.08 12.11 4.44
N ALA A 143 -11.23 13.35 3.98
CA ALA A 143 -12.05 13.66 2.81
C ALA A 143 -11.54 12.94 1.55
N ALA A 144 -10.22 12.85 1.35
CA ALA A 144 -9.63 12.06 0.28
C ALA A 144 -9.95 10.56 0.41
N ALA A 145 -9.89 10.01 1.62
CA ALA A 145 -10.25 8.62 1.90
C ALA A 145 -11.71 8.33 1.54
N ASN A 146 -12.63 9.24 1.88
CA ASN A 146 -14.05 9.10 1.55
C ASN A 146 -14.33 9.18 0.04
N ILE A 147 -13.64 10.05 -0.69
CA ILE A 147 -13.70 10.07 -2.17
C ILE A 147 -13.27 8.71 -2.74
N LEU A 148 -12.16 8.14 -2.24
CA LEU A 148 -11.68 6.82 -2.67
C LEU A 148 -12.64 5.69 -2.27
N LYS A 149 -13.28 5.78 -1.10
CA LYS A 149 -14.33 4.86 -0.67
C LYS A 149 -15.49 4.85 -1.68
N GLY A 150 -15.86 6.00 -2.23
CA GLY A 150 -16.85 6.10 -3.32
C GLY A 150 -16.45 5.32 -4.57
N VAL A 151 -15.19 5.45 -4.99
CA VAL A 151 -14.63 4.67 -6.12
C VAL A 151 -14.67 3.17 -5.82
N TYR A 152 -14.25 2.77 -4.61
CA TYR A 152 -14.30 1.38 -4.15
C TYR A 152 -15.73 0.81 -4.19
N LEU A 153 -16.73 1.56 -3.70
CA LEU A 153 -18.13 1.12 -3.71
C LEU A 153 -18.66 0.97 -5.14
N THR A 154 -18.24 1.85 -6.05
CA THR A 154 -18.60 1.80 -7.47
C THR A 154 -18.00 0.56 -8.13
N LEU A 155 -16.71 0.33 -7.94
CA LEU A 155 -16.00 -0.86 -8.43
C LEU A 155 -16.60 -2.16 -7.91
N ARG A 156 -17.03 -2.18 -6.64
CA ARG A 156 -17.67 -3.35 -6.01
C ARG A 156 -18.99 -3.73 -6.66
N LYS A 157 -19.74 -2.76 -7.18
CA LYS A 157 -21.02 -3.00 -7.86
C LYS A 157 -20.85 -3.26 -9.35
N PHE A 158 -19.91 -2.56 -9.98
CA PHE A 158 -19.68 -2.60 -11.42
C PHE A 158 -18.25 -3.07 -11.70
N SER A 159 -18.04 -4.38 -11.81
CA SER A 159 -16.72 -4.98 -11.99
C SER A 159 -15.99 -4.50 -13.26
N PHE A 160 -16.72 -4.16 -14.32
CA PHE A 160 -16.13 -3.64 -15.56
C PHE A 160 -15.33 -2.34 -15.35
N VAL A 161 -15.62 -1.58 -14.30
CA VAL A 161 -14.88 -0.36 -13.95
C VAL A 161 -13.41 -0.68 -13.68
N ALA A 162 -13.09 -1.90 -13.24
CA ALA A 162 -11.73 -2.41 -13.04
C ALA A 162 -10.86 -2.32 -14.29
N LEU A 163 -11.48 -2.50 -15.47
CA LEU A 163 -10.82 -2.52 -16.78
C LEU A 163 -10.51 -1.11 -17.31
N LEU A 164 -11.04 -0.06 -16.68
CA LEU A 164 -10.82 1.31 -17.15
C LEU A 164 -9.37 1.73 -16.89
N PRO A 165 -8.66 2.28 -17.89
CA PRO A 165 -7.24 2.59 -17.79
C PRO A 165 -6.95 3.61 -16.69
N HIS A 166 -7.82 4.59 -16.49
CA HIS A 166 -7.70 5.62 -15.46
C HIS A 166 -7.78 5.06 -14.04
N LEU A 167 -8.47 3.94 -13.82
CA LEU A 167 -8.49 3.31 -12.50
C LEU A 167 -7.16 2.60 -12.22
N LYS A 168 -6.60 1.87 -13.21
CA LYS A 168 -5.29 1.22 -13.07
C LYS A 168 -4.18 2.23 -12.79
N THR A 169 -4.15 3.37 -13.51
CA THR A 169 -3.16 4.43 -13.25
C THR A 169 -3.37 5.06 -11.87
N LEU A 170 -4.62 5.37 -11.50
CA LEU A 170 -4.96 5.92 -10.20
C LEU A 170 -4.46 5.02 -9.06
N VAL A 171 -4.72 3.72 -9.12
CA VAL A 171 -4.31 2.77 -8.08
C VAL A 171 -2.78 2.72 -7.93
N ASN A 172 -2.03 2.69 -9.03
CA ASN A 172 -0.57 2.73 -8.99
C ASN A 172 -0.04 4.04 -8.36
N ILE A 173 -0.69 5.17 -8.63
CA ILE A 173 -0.35 6.46 -8.02
C ILE A 173 -0.65 6.45 -6.52
N LEU A 174 -1.79 5.88 -6.09
CA LEU A 174 -2.16 5.78 -4.68
C LEU A 174 -1.16 4.93 -3.91
N ILE A 175 -0.72 3.80 -4.46
CA ILE A 175 0.36 2.98 -3.89
C ILE A 175 1.64 3.82 -3.78
N THR A 176 1.99 4.57 -4.83
CA THR A 176 3.16 5.47 -4.80
C THR A 176 3.07 6.50 -3.68
N ILE A 177 1.87 7.06 -3.43
CA ILE A 177 1.64 8.01 -2.32
C ILE A 177 1.88 7.32 -0.97
N LEU A 178 1.35 6.10 -0.76
CA LEU A 178 1.58 5.33 0.46
C LEU A 178 3.08 5.09 0.71
N LEU A 179 3.82 4.70 -0.33
CA LEU A 179 5.26 4.44 -0.23
C LEU A 179 6.09 5.72 -0.03
N SER A 180 5.55 6.88 -0.42
CA SER A 180 6.22 8.18 -0.30
C SER A 180 5.87 8.92 0.99
N SER A 181 5.04 8.35 1.87
CA SER A 181 4.55 8.99 3.11
C SER A 181 5.49 8.81 4.31
N THR A 182 6.77 8.53 4.07
CA THR A 182 7.73 8.15 5.10
C THR A 182 8.37 9.37 5.76
N GLY A 183 7.66 9.99 6.71
CA GLY A 183 8.27 10.76 7.78
C GLY A 183 8.04 10.03 9.09
N THR A 184 8.92 9.10 9.46
CA THR A 184 9.06 8.55 10.84
C THR A 184 7.76 8.46 11.66
N GLY A 185 6.81 7.66 11.19
CA GLY A 185 5.60 7.28 11.90
C GLY A 185 5.41 5.78 11.77
N CYS A 186 6.27 5.02 12.45
CA CYS A 186 6.16 3.56 12.49
C CYS A 186 4.79 3.21 13.10
N LEU A 187 4.04 2.29 12.49
CA LEU A 187 2.87 1.63 13.10
C LEU A 187 3.28 0.69 14.26
N LEU A 188 4.55 0.68 14.64
CA LEU A 188 5.06 -0.03 15.80
C LEU A 188 5.10 0.93 16.99
N PRO A 189 4.59 0.52 18.17
CA PRO A 189 4.68 1.30 19.39
C PRO A 189 6.11 1.77 19.64
N GLU A 190 6.27 3.06 19.92
CA GLU A 190 7.53 3.73 20.24
C GLU A 190 8.27 3.06 21.41
N SER A 191 7.56 2.26 22.21
CA SER A 191 8.08 1.44 23.31
C SER A 191 9.04 0.31 22.89
N LEU A 192 9.17 0.00 21.60
CA LEU A 192 10.09 -1.06 21.13
C LEU A 192 11.39 -0.53 20.50
N ILE A 193 11.49 0.78 20.27
CA ILE A 193 12.62 1.37 19.54
C ILE A 193 13.68 1.94 20.50
N ASN A 194 13.30 2.32 21.73
CA ASN A 194 14.25 2.86 22.69
C ASN A 194 13.78 2.70 24.16
N PRO A 195 14.38 1.81 24.98
CA PRO A 195 14.07 1.72 26.41
C PRO A 195 14.65 2.88 27.25
N GLY A 196 15.34 3.86 26.65
CA GLY A 196 16.24 4.78 27.37
C GLY A 196 15.91 6.27 27.36
N SER A 197 14.93 6.76 26.60
CA SER A 197 14.69 8.22 26.52
C SER A 197 13.58 8.69 27.46
N SER A 198 13.83 8.59 28.77
CA SER A 198 13.17 9.47 29.72
C SER A 198 13.89 10.81 29.67
N HIS A 199 13.39 11.78 28.89
CA HIS A 199 13.49 13.22 29.19
C HIS A 199 12.60 14.03 28.25
N ARG A 200 11.48 14.48 28.82
CA ARG A 200 10.76 15.74 28.59
C ARG A 200 11.36 16.63 27.49
N GLY A 201 10.76 16.58 26.30
CA GLY A 201 10.96 17.53 25.19
C GLY A 201 9.61 17.87 24.60
N GLU A 202 9.35 19.16 24.42
CA GLU A 202 8.07 19.76 24.10
C GLU A 202 7.44 19.24 22.79
N MET A 203 6.11 19.30 22.75
CA MET A 203 5.26 19.09 21.59
C MET A 203 5.81 19.76 20.32
N SER A 204 6.58 19.01 19.52
CA SER A 204 6.88 19.39 18.14
C SER A 204 5.77 18.83 17.25
N GLY A 205 4.72 19.62 17.06
CA GLY A 205 3.67 19.34 16.09
C GLY A 205 4.21 19.43 14.67
N LEU A 206 4.44 18.30 14.01
CA LEU A 206 4.61 18.23 12.56
C LEU A 206 4.44 16.79 12.01
N GLN A 207 3.33 16.11 12.33
CA GLN A 207 3.01 14.81 11.74
C GLN A 207 2.09 15.00 10.52
N THR A 208 2.66 14.94 9.32
CA THR A 208 1.91 14.69 8.08
C THR A 208 2.02 13.20 7.72
N ASP A 209 1.41 12.37 8.53
CA ASP A 209 1.21 10.96 8.19
C ASP A 209 -0.10 10.84 7.40
N THR A 210 -0.05 10.08 6.30
CA THR A 210 -1.26 9.71 5.57
C THR A 210 -2.24 9.06 6.54
N SER A 211 -3.47 9.60 6.65
CA SER A 211 -4.48 9.10 7.60
C SER A 211 -4.66 7.58 7.47
N PRO A 212 -4.79 6.82 8.57
CA PRO A 212 -5.03 5.37 8.51
C PRO A 212 -6.30 5.03 7.72
N LEU A 213 -7.29 5.95 7.67
CA LEU A 213 -8.47 5.83 6.83
C LEU A 213 -8.15 5.85 5.34
N PHE A 214 -7.18 6.68 4.93
CA PHE A 214 -6.70 6.76 3.56
C PHE A 214 -5.99 5.47 3.18
N VAL A 215 -5.05 4.99 4.01
CA VAL A 215 -4.36 3.71 3.79
C VAL A 215 -5.36 2.57 3.64
N SER A 216 -6.33 2.48 4.56
CA SER A 216 -7.40 1.49 4.52
C SER A 216 -8.23 1.55 3.24
N SER A 217 -8.52 2.76 2.75
CA SER A 217 -9.32 2.97 1.53
C SER A 217 -8.54 2.59 0.27
N VAL A 218 -7.25 2.91 0.21
CA VAL A 218 -6.36 2.48 -0.89
C VAL A 218 -6.23 0.97 -0.91
N VAL A 219 -5.95 0.33 0.24
CA VAL A 219 -5.84 -1.13 0.35
C VAL A 219 -7.13 -1.82 -0.09
N LYS A 220 -8.30 -1.31 0.34
CA LYS A 220 -9.61 -1.84 -0.11
C LYS A 220 -9.78 -1.73 -1.63
N LEU A 221 -9.41 -0.59 -2.21
CA LEU A 221 -9.54 -0.34 -3.63
C LEU A 221 -8.65 -1.29 -4.45
N VAL A 222 -7.39 -1.44 -4.03
CA VAL A 222 -6.43 -2.35 -4.67
C VAL A 222 -6.92 -3.79 -4.60
N ALA A 223 -7.34 -4.24 -3.42
CA ALA A 223 -7.81 -5.60 -3.22
C ALA A 223 -9.03 -5.92 -4.10
N MET A 224 -9.96 -4.98 -4.25
CA MET A 224 -11.10 -5.14 -5.17
C MET A 224 -10.69 -5.16 -6.63
N GLN A 225 -9.72 -4.34 -7.04
CA GLN A 225 -9.26 -4.33 -8.42
C GLN A 225 -8.54 -5.63 -8.77
N MET A 226 -7.71 -6.15 -7.86
CA MET A 226 -7.09 -7.47 -8.00
C MET A 226 -8.14 -8.57 -8.16
N GLN A 227 -9.19 -8.57 -7.32
CA GLN A 227 -10.28 -9.55 -7.45
C GLN A 227 -11.01 -9.44 -8.79
N ALA A 228 -11.28 -8.22 -9.26
CA ALA A 228 -12.04 -7.99 -10.49
C ALA A 228 -11.26 -8.34 -11.76
N LEU A 229 -9.93 -8.17 -11.75
CA LEU A 229 -9.05 -8.44 -12.90
C LEU A 229 -8.38 -9.82 -12.86
N GLY A 230 -8.36 -10.48 -11.70
CA GLY A 230 -7.71 -11.78 -11.51
C GLY A 230 -6.23 -11.73 -11.91
N ASP A 231 -5.80 -12.71 -12.70
CA ASP A 231 -4.40 -12.90 -13.10
C ASP A 231 -3.83 -11.74 -13.93
N GLN A 232 -4.67 -10.88 -14.53
CA GLN A 232 -4.21 -9.71 -15.28
C GLN A 232 -3.66 -8.58 -14.39
N TYR A 233 -3.93 -8.65 -13.08
CA TYR A 233 -3.49 -7.66 -12.11
C TYR A 233 -3.12 -8.33 -10.78
N SER A 234 -2.06 -9.15 -10.84
CA SER A 234 -1.49 -9.83 -9.69
C SER A 234 -0.68 -8.89 -8.79
N LEU A 235 -0.48 -9.30 -7.53
CA LEU A 235 0.36 -8.58 -6.59
C LEU A 235 1.82 -8.50 -7.06
N GLU A 236 2.29 -9.56 -7.72
CA GLU A 236 3.63 -9.57 -8.32
C GLU A 236 3.79 -8.45 -9.35
N HIS A 237 2.78 -8.24 -10.21
CA HIS A 237 2.80 -7.15 -11.19
C HIS A 237 2.76 -5.77 -10.52
N ILE A 238 1.98 -5.62 -9.45
CA ILE A 238 1.87 -4.35 -8.70
C ILE A 238 3.19 -4.00 -8.00
N CYS A 239 3.86 -5.00 -7.42
CA CYS A 239 5.09 -4.81 -6.66
C CYS A 239 6.36 -4.79 -7.54
N GLY A 240 6.26 -5.13 -8.83
CA GLY A 240 7.41 -5.18 -9.75
C GLY A 240 8.25 -6.45 -9.63
N GLY A 241 7.67 -7.56 -9.17
CA GLY A 241 8.34 -8.85 -9.02
C GLY A 241 9.05 -9.06 -7.68
N VAL A 242 9.57 -10.26 -7.47
CA VAL A 242 10.35 -10.64 -6.28
C VAL A 242 11.64 -9.81 -6.15
N SER A 243 12.21 -9.36 -7.27
CA SER A 243 13.42 -8.53 -7.34
C SER A 243 13.26 -7.14 -6.71
N ALA A 244 12.01 -6.64 -6.58
CA ALA A 244 11.73 -5.39 -5.89
C ALA A 244 11.99 -5.47 -4.36
N PHE A 245 12.15 -6.69 -3.82
CA PHE A 245 12.34 -6.95 -2.39
C PHE A 245 13.77 -7.32 -1.98
N CYS A 246 14.77 -7.03 -2.81
CA CYS A 246 16.17 -7.08 -2.38
C CYS A 246 16.37 -6.11 -1.20
N ALA A 247 16.73 -6.64 -0.02
CA ALA A 247 16.85 -5.96 1.29
C ALA A 247 17.22 -4.46 1.21
N ASN A 248 16.19 -3.63 1.04
CA ASN A 248 16.28 -2.18 0.87
C ASN A 248 15.14 -1.54 1.66
N GLU A 249 15.33 -0.33 2.19
CA GLU A 249 14.31 0.39 2.97
C GLU A 249 12.97 0.52 2.23
N LYS A 250 13.00 0.60 0.89
CA LYS A 250 11.80 0.61 0.05
C LYS A 250 10.97 -0.68 0.16
N SER A 251 11.63 -1.82 0.30
CA SER A 251 10.97 -3.13 0.45
C SER A 251 10.24 -3.26 1.78
N LEU A 252 10.80 -2.71 2.86
CA LEU A 252 10.14 -2.66 4.16
C LEU A 252 8.92 -1.74 4.14
N ASN A 253 9.05 -0.55 3.55
CA ASN A 253 7.93 0.36 3.42
C ASN A 253 6.78 -0.25 2.61
N LEU A 254 7.09 -0.99 1.56
CA LEU A 254 6.10 -1.73 0.78
C LEU A 254 5.44 -2.86 1.58
N LEU A 255 6.22 -3.58 2.38
CA LEU A 255 5.71 -4.64 3.23
C LEU A 255 4.79 -4.09 4.33
N ILE A 256 5.27 -3.13 5.12
CA ILE A 256 4.58 -2.58 6.29
C ILE A 256 3.36 -1.74 5.90
N ASN A 257 3.51 -0.83 4.94
CA ASN A 257 2.46 0.16 4.65
C ASN A 257 1.41 -0.34 3.65
N PHE A 258 1.67 -1.46 2.97
CA PHE A 258 0.78 -1.95 1.92
C PHE A 258 0.50 -3.46 1.99
N ILE A 259 1.52 -4.33 1.90
CA ILE A 259 1.30 -5.79 1.80
C ILE A 259 0.68 -6.38 3.06
N LEU A 260 1.20 -6.05 4.25
CA LEU A 260 0.65 -6.58 5.50
C LEU A 260 -0.80 -6.09 5.74
N PRO A 261 -1.12 -4.77 5.59
CA PRO A 261 -2.50 -4.30 5.62
C PRO A 261 -3.41 -5.00 4.60
N LEU A 262 -2.92 -5.29 3.39
CA LEU A 262 -3.65 -6.03 2.36
C LEU A 262 -3.96 -7.47 2.80
N CYS A 263 -2.96 -8.17 3.34
CA CYS A 263 -3.10 -9.53 3.86
C CYS A 263 -4.14 -9.60 4.98
N ILE A 264 -4.07 -8.67 5.95
CA ILE A 264 -5.07 -8.58 7.03
C ILE A 264 -6.45 -8.34 6.44
N ARG A 265 -6.60 -7.39 5.50
CA ARG A 265 -7.90 -7.05 4.90
C ARG A 265 -8.56 -8.25 4.21
N VAL A 266 -7.81 -8.98 3.39
CA VAL A 266 -8.34 -10.11 2.62
C VAL A 266 -8.48 -11.36 3.51
N GLY A 267 -7.57 -11.54 4.46
CA GLY A 267 -7.53 -12.65 5.40
C GLY A 267 -8.52 -12.55 6.57
N SER A 268 -9.14 -11.40 6.80
CA SER A 268 -10.13 -11.21 7.88
C SER A 268 -11.43 -12.03 7.70
N HIS A 269 -11.59 -12.78 6.60
CA HIS A 269 -12.77 -13.61 6.26
C HIS A 269 -14.12 -12.89 6.41
N CYS A 270 -14.13 -11.55 6.35
CA CYS A 270 -15.36 -10.78 6.43
C CYS A 270 -16.18 -11.05 5.16
N ARG A 271 -17.51 -11.21 5.29
CA ARG A 271 -18.39 -11.61 4.18
C ARG A 271 -18.30 -10.67 2.96
N ASP A 272 -17.82 -9.44 3.17
CA ASP A 272 -17.75 -8.39 2.16
C ASP A 272 -16.33 -8.07 1.66
N THR A 273 -15.31 -8.87 2.01
CA THR A 273 -13.92 -8.61 1.59
C THR A 273 -13.53 -9.37 0.33
N PRO A 274 -12.76 -8.72 -0.58
CA PRO A 274 -12.25 -9.37 -1.78
C PRO A 274 -11.36 -10.55 -1.42
N ARG A 275 -11.40 -11.62 -2.23
CA ARG A 275 -10.53 -12.79 -2.08
C ARG A 275 -9.26 -12.61 -2.89
N MET A 276 -8.15 -13.03 -2.30
CA MET A 276 -6.82 -13.01 -2.92
C MET A 276 -6.58 -14.36 -3.57
N SER A 277 -5.89 -14.36 -4.71
CA SER A 277 -5.55 -15.59 -5.43
C SER A 277 -4.49 -16.40 -4.67
N GLN A 278 -4.47 -17.71 -4.90
CA GLN A 278 -3.47 -18.60 -4.28
C GLN A 278 -2.03 -18.23 -4.73
N THR A 279 -1.87 -17.76 -5.96
CA THR A 279 -0.58 -17.31 -6.51
C THR A 279 -0.08 -16.08 -5.76
N ASP A 280 -0.94 -15.09 -5.51
CA ASP A 280 -0.56 -13.89 -4.75
C ASP A 280 -0.20 -14.22 -3.29
N ILE A 281 -0.92 -15.14 -2.65
CA ILE A 281 -0.64 -15.58 -1.26
C ILE A 281 0.73 -16.27 -1.19
N THR A 282 1.03 -17.12 -2.16
CA THR A 282 2.33 -17.79 -2.25
C THR A 282 3.45 -16.80 -2.55
N PHE A 283 3.18 -15.77 -3.37
CA PHE A 283 4.11 -14.68 -3.63
C PHE A 283 4.45 -13.90 -2.35
N VAL A 284 3.45 -13.52 -1.54
CA VAL A 284 3.68 -12.83 -0.27
C VAL A 284 4.52 -13.69 0.68
N LEU A 285 4.21 -14.97 0.80
CA LEU A 285 5.00 -15.89 1.64
C LEU A 285 6.46 -15.96 1.15
N THR A 286 6.68 -16.01 -0.17
CA THR A 286 8.02 -16.01 -0.77
C THR A 286 8.78 -14.72 -0.44
N VAL A 287 8.13 -13.56 -0.55
CA VAL A 287 8.72 -12.27 -0.19
C VAL A 287 9.12 -12.24 1.29
N ILE A 288 8.24 -12.64 2.19
CA ILE A 288 8.52 -12.67 3.64
C ILE A 288 9.65 -13.67 3.95
N THR A 289 9.64 -14.85 3.33
CA THR A 289 10.67 -15.88 3.56
C THR A 289 12.04 -15.44 3.04
N ASN A 290 12.08 -14.73 1.91
CA ASN A 290 13.33 -14.17 1.37
C ASN A 290 13.93 -13.09 2.27
N LEU A 291 13.10 -12.33 3.00
CA LEU A 291 13.58 -11.37 4.00
C LEU A 291 14.17 -12.05 5.25
N LEU A 292 13.78 -13.29 5.54
CA LEU A 292 14.31 -14.10 6.64
C LEU A 292 15.67 -14.74 6.30
N GLY A 293 15.90 -15.09 5.03
CA GLY A 293 17.16 -15.65 4.57
C GLY A 293 18.24 -14.61 4.24
N PRO A 294 19.54 -14.92 4.35
CA PRO A 294 20.55 -14.17 3.61
C PRO A 294 20.27 -14.42 2.13
N SER A 295 20.05 -13.35 1.36
CA SER A 295 19.77 -13.36 -0.09
C SER A 295 20.56 -14.46 -0.79
N ILE A 296 19.87 -15.51 -1.24
CA ILE A 296 20.41 -16.42 -2.24
C ILE A 296 20.38 -15.58 -3.52
N SER A 297 21.53 -15.04 -3.89
CA SER A 297 21.75 -14.57 -5.26
C SER A 297 21.31 -15.70 -6.21
N PRO A 298 20.63 -15.41 -7.33
CA PRO A 298 20.38 -16.43 -8.32
C PRO A 298 21.75 -16.79 -8.92
N SER A 299 22.38 -17.83 -8.40
CA SER A 299 23.40 -18.55 -9.15
C SER A 299 22.68 -19.22 -10.31
N MET A 300 22.62 -18.53 -11.44
CA MET A 300 22.43 -19.17 -12.73
C MET A 300 23.50 -20.25 -12.86
N SER A 301 23.10 -21.48 -12.63
CA SER A 301 23.85 -22.67 -13.04
C SER A 301 23.79 -22.75 -14.57
N SER A 302 24.63 -21.98 -15.24
CA SER A 302 24.97 -22.22 -16.64
C SER A 302 26.02 -23.33 -16.66
N GLN A 303 25.53 -24.56 -16.64
CA GLN A 303 26.25 -25.73 -17.06
C GLN A 303 26.64 -25.54 -18.53
N ASN A 304 27.92 -25.32 -18.84
CA ASN A 304 28.40 -25.60 -20.19
C ASN A 304 29.80 -26.19 -20.16
N GLN A 305 29.88 -27.38 -20.72
CA GLN A 305 31.02 -28.29 -20.69
C GLN A 305 32.15 -27.81 -21.59
N ASN A 306 33.36 -28.19 -21.19
CA ASN A 306 34.60 -28.11 -21.96
C ASN A 306 34.46 -28.70 -23.37
N ASN A 307 35.11 -28.07 -24.35
CA ASN A 307 35.96 -28.79 -25.30
C ASN A 307 37.00 -27.87 -25.94
N SER A 308 38.16 -28.47 -26.21
CA SER A 308 39.46 -27.86 -26.45
C SER A 308 39.84 -27.71 -27.94
N THR A 309 40.90 -26.92 -28.16
CA THR A 309 41.88 -26.90 -29.28
C THR A 309 41.58 -26.08 -30.55
N GLY A 310 42.57 -25.26 -30.97
CA GLY A 310 42.68 -24.78 -32.36
C GLY A 310 43.27 -23.38 -32.62
N VAL A 311 44.60 -23.24 -32.51
CA VAL A 311 45.53 -22.56 -33.46
C VAL A 311 45.34 -21.06 -33.87
N ALA A 312 46.44 -20.31 -33.65
CA ALA A 312 47.00 -19.17 -34.39
C ALA A 312 46.40 -17.74 -34.31
N GLY A 313 47.29 -16.78 -34.00
CA GLY A 313 47.46 -15.60 -34.86
C GLY A 313 47.28 -14.21 -34.25
N LEU A 314 48.41 -13.62 -33.84
CA LEU A 314 48.84 -12.24 -34.11
C LEU A 314 48.16 -11.02 -33.44
N VAL A 315 49.03 -10.30 -32.70
CA VAL A 315 49.16 -8.82 -32.61
C VAL A 315 48.05 -8.07 -31.85
N GLY A 316 48.32 -7.25 -30.84
CA GLY A 316 49.57 -6.80 -30.24
C GLY A 316 49.33 -5.61 -29.31
N LYS A 317 50.37 -5.31 -28.53
CA LYS A 317 50.67 -4.11 -27.72
C LYS A 317 49.93 -3.99 -26.37
N SER A 318 50.63 -4.23 -25.23
CA SER A 318 51.69 -3.40 -24.60
C SER A 318 51.04 -2.31 -23.75
N SER A 319 51.34 -2.06 -22.46
CA SER A 319 52.46 -2.49 -21.62
C SER A 319 52.39 -1.69 -20.30
N ASN A 320 52.92 -2.30 -19.23
CA ASN A 320 53.57 -1.71 -18.05
C ASN A 320 52.73 -0.99 -16.97
N TYR A 321 53.09 -0.99 -15.68
CA TYR A 321 53.86 -1.85 -14.76
C TYR A 321 54.01 -1.04 -13.44
N LEU A 322 53.95 -1.72 -12.28
CA LEU A 322 54.61 -1.42 -10.96
C LEU A 322 54.31 -0.08 -10.25
N SER A 323 54.34 0.06 -8.92
CA SER A 323 55.27 -0.44 -7.88
C SER A 323 54.57 -0.34 -6.50
N ILE A 324 54.58 -1.31 -5.57
CA ILE A 324 55.64 -1.76 -4.62
C ILE A 324 56.35 -0.63 -3.86
N ALA A 325 56.15 -0.60 -2.54
CA ALA A 325 57.20 -0.39 -1.53
C ALA A 325 56.74 -0.93 -0.15
N ASP A 326 57.53 -1.84 0.40
CA ASP A 326 57.47 -2.48 1.72
C ASP A 326 57.65 -1.51 2.90
N GLN A 327 57.12 -1.85 4.09
CA GLN A 327 57.97 -2.22 5.24
C GLN A 327 57.20 -2.62 6.51
N GLN A 328 57.67 -3.71 7.09
CA GLN A 328 57.26 -4.38 8.32
C GLN A 328 57.30 -3.48 9.57
N ARG A 329 56.39 -3.75 10.52
CA ARG A 329 56.71 -3.91 11.96
C ARG A 329 55.57 -4.64 12.69
N SER A 330 56.00 -5.39 13.71
CA SER A 330 55.39 -6.59 14.28
C SER A 330 54.42 -6.35 15.44
N SER A 331 53.44 -7.25 15.55
CA SER A 331 52.83 -7.84 16.77
C SER A 331 52.53 -6.97 18.00
N SER A 332 51.24 -6.88 18.36
CA SER A 332 50.81 -7.10 19.74
C SER A 332 49.45 -7.80 19.79
N VAL A 333 49.37 -8.82 20.64
CA VAL A 333 48.16 -9.54 21.04
C VAL A 333 47.47 -8.70 22.11
N SER A 334 46.19 -8.38 21.94
CA SER A 334 45.31 -8.01 23.05
C SER A 334 43.82 -8.25 22.71
N HIS A 335 43.28 -9.26 23.38
CA HIS A 335 42.00 -9.35 24.08
C HIS A 335 40.75 -8.67 23.50
N SER A 336 39.78 -9.53 23.20
CA SER A 336 38.34 -9.33 23.10
C SER A 336 37.75 -8.36 24.12
N TRP A 337 37.04 -7.33 23.68
CA TRP A 337 35.79 -6.84 24.30
C TRP A 337 34.86 -6.30 23.20
N ASP A 338 33.73 -7.00 23.09
CA ASP A 338 32.37 -6.62 22.73
C ASP A 338 32.04 -5.24 22.13
N GLY A 339 31.04 -5.23 21.26
CA GLY A 339 30.48 -4.01 20.66
C GLY A 339 30.29 -4.07 19.15
N LYS A 340 29.79 -5.20 18.62
CA LYS A 340 29.34 -5.25 17.23
C LYS A 340 28.08 -4.38 17.12
N LEU A 341 28.28 -3.13 16.72
CA LEU A 341 27.21 -2.19 16.37
C LEU A 341 26.39 -2.80 15.22
N THR A 342 25.35 -3.55 15.59
CA THR A 342 24.36 -4.12 14.68
C THR A 342 23.72 -2.97 13.93
N ARG A 343 23.75 -3.01 12.59
CA ARG A 343 23.10 -2.00 11.77
C ARG A 343 21.59 -2.02 12.10
N PRO A 344 21.00 -0.94 12.64
CA PRO A 344 19.61 -0.94 13.12
C PRO A 344 18.56 -1.29 12.03
N GLY A 345 18.92 -1.19 10.75
CA GLY A 345 18.06 -1.61 9.64
C GLY A 345 17.87 -3.14 9.52
N MET A 346 18.90 -3.95 9.83
CA MET A 346 18.81 -5.42 9.71
C MET A 346 17.84 -6.02 10.74
N ASP A 347 17.75 -5.41 11.92
CA ASP A 347 16.88 -5.87 13.01
C ASP A 347 15.40 -5.62 12.67
N LEU A 348 15.09 -4.47 12.04
CA LEU A 348 13.73 -4.15 11.60
C LEU A 348 13.26 -5.06 10.45
N HIS A 349 14.14 -5.42 9.52
CA HIS A 349 13.82 -6.38 8.46
C HIS A 349 13.40 -7.74 9.03
N HIS A 350 14.17 -8.24 10.01
CA HIS A 350 13.90 -9.52 10.64
C HIS A 350 12.58 -9.49 11.43
N GLN A 351 12.39 -8.47 12.27
CA GLN A 351 11.16 -8.29 13.04
C GLN A 351 9.92 -8.18 12.14
N THR A 352 10.01 -7.41 11.06
CA THR A 352 8.90 -7.24 10.11
C THR A 352 8.56 -8.55 9.40
N ALA A 353 9.58 -9.34 9.04
CA ALA A 353 9.36 -10.62 8.38
C ALA A 353 8.70 -11.64 9.32
N LEU A 354 9.10 -11.70 10.60
CA LEU A 354 8.43 -12.53 11.61
C LEU A 354 6.97 -12.11 11.83
N LEU A 355 6.70 -10.80 11.97
CA LEU A 355 5.33 -10.28 12.06
C LEU A 355 4.52 -10.62 10.80
N GLY A 356 5.14 -10.55 9.63
CA GLY A 356 4.53 -10.98 8.37
C GLY A 356 4.12 -12.46 8.41
N LEU A 357 4.99 -13.35 8.92
CA LEU A 357 4.65 -14.76 9.09
C LEU A 357 3.47 -14.97 10.06
N GLU A 358 3.43 -14.25 11.18
CA GLU A 358 2.29 -14.29 12.12
C GLU A 358 0.97 -13.95 11.40
N ILE A 359 0.95 -12.85 10.65
CA ILE A 359 -0.22 -12.43 9.87
C ILE A 359 -0.59 -13.50 8.84
N MET A 360 0.38 -14.06 8.12
CA MET A 360 0.12 -15.11 7.13
C MET A 360 -0.46 -16.38 7.76
N MET A 361 0.01 -16.76 8.95
CA MET A 361 -0.56 -17.88 9.70
C MET A 361 -2.00 -17.58 10.13
N VAL A 362 -2.27 -16.42 10.73
CA VAL A 362 -3.64 -16.08 11.17
C VAL A 362 -4.61 -15.99 10.00
N CYS A 363 -4.18 -15.41 8.88
CA CYS A 363 -5.04 -15.09 7.74
C CYS A 363 -5.19 -16.26 6.75
N PHE A 364 -4.15 -17.07 6.55
CA PHE A 364 -4.04 -18.00 5.43
C PHE A 364 -3.53 -19.39 5.81
N ASP A 365 -3.61 -19.81 7.08
CA ASP A 365 -3.06 -21.09 7.58
C ASP A 365 -3.39 -22.30 6.68
N LYS A 366 -4.68 -22.47 6.36
CA LYS A 366 -5.19 -23.58 5.55
C LYS A 366 -4.71 -23.51 4.10
N GLN A 367 -4.62 -22.30 3.54
CA GLN A 367 -4.22 -22.08 2.14
C GLN A 367 -2.71 -22.28 1.94
N LEU A 368 -1.93 -22.18 3.03
CA LEU A 368 -0.48 -22.37 3.03
C LEU A 368 -0.03 -23.73 3.61
N ALA A 369 -0.95 -24.66 3.87
CA ALA A 369 -0.65 -25.95 4.49
C ALA A 369 0.52 -26.71 3.83
N SER A 370 0.58 -26.71 2.49
CA SER A 370 1.65 -27.36 1.72
C SER A 370 2.98 -26.61 1.72
N GLN A 371 2.98 -25.32 2.04
CA GLN A 371 4.15 -24.44 1.97
C GLN A 371 4.86 -24.27 3.31
N TRP A 372 4.20 -24.61 4.43
CA TRP A 372 4.77 -24.47 5.78
C TRP A 372 6.06 -25.25 5.99
N HIS A 373 6.27 -26.36 5.27
CA HIS A 373 7.53 -27.11 5.32
C HIS A 373 8.75 -26.28 4.88
N TYR A 374 8.61 -25.42 3.87
CA TYR A 374 9.69 -24.54 3.41
C TYR A 374 10.01 -23.48 4.46
N VAL A 375 8.97 -22.91 5.08
CA VAL A 375 9.11 -21.90 6.15
C VAL A 375 9.79 -22.52 7.39
N ALA A 376 9.41 -23.74 7.78
CA ALA A 376 10.02 -24.46 8.89
C ALA A 376 11.53 -24.72 8.65
N LYS A 377 11.91 -25.09 7.42
CA LYS A 377 13.33 -25.23 7.03
C LYS A 377 14.08 -23.90 7.11
N ALA A 378 13.46 -22.80 6.65
CA ALA A 378 14.06 -21.47 6.74
C ALA A 378 14.31 -21.07 8.21
N ILE A 379 13.30 -21.19 9.07
CA ILE A 379 13.38 -20.86 10.51
C ILE A 379 14.46 -21.69 11.23
N THR A 380 14.49 -23.00 11.00
CA THR A 380 15.49 -23.88 11.62
C THR A 380 16.91 -23.56 11.15
N SER A 381 17.10 -23.21 9.87
CA SER A 381 18.39 -22.81 9.30
C SER A 381 18.92 -21.46 9.82
N MET A 382 18.03 -20.55 10.24
CA MET A 382 18.41 -19.28 10.84
C MET A 382 18.86 -19.46 12.28
N SER A 383 18.14 -20.30 13.01
CA SER A 383 18.45 -20.66 14.38
C SER A 383 19.82 -21.33 14.53
N SER A 384 20.20 -22.20 13.60
CA SER A 384 21.51 -22.85 13.63
C SER A 384 22.67 -21.87 13.40
N LYS A 385 22.41 -20.70 12.82
CA LYS A 385 23.39 -19.62 12.62
C LYS A 385 23.54 -18.68 13.82
N GLY A 386 22.91 -18.99 14.96
CA GLY A 386 23.06 -18.23 16.21
C GLY A 386 22.37 -16.87 16.26
N LYS A 387 21.51 -16.55 15.28
CA LYS A 387 20.68 -15.33 15.30
C LYS A 387 19.39 -15.62 16.06
N MET A 388 19.44 -15.55 17.38
CA MET A 388 18.27 -15.61 18.25
C MET A 388 18.13 -14.29 18.98
N ASP A 389 17.29 -13.42 18.46
CA ASP A 389 16.96 -12.14 19.06
C ASP A 389 15.59 -12.18 19.75
N LEU A 390 15.27 -11.11 20.50
CA LEU A 390 14.01 -11.01 21.23
C LEU A 390 12.76 -11.15 20.33
N PRO A 391 12.71 -10.58 19.10
CA PRO A 391 11.61 -10.80 18.15
C PRO A 391 11.39 -12.28 17.82
N PHE A 392 12.47 -13.04 17.62
CA PHE A 392 12.38 -14.48 17.36
C PHE A 392 11.74 -15.24 18.52
N TRP A 393 12.09 -14.90 19.76
CA TRP A 393 11.49 -15.51 20.94
C TRP A 393 10.00 -15.19 21.09
N LYS A 394 9.59 -13.95 20.83
CA LYS A 394 8.17 -13.57 20.80
C LYS A 394 7.39 -14.35 19.73
N PHE A 395 8.00 -14.55 18.57
CA PHE A 395 7.43 -15.37 17.52
C PHE A 395 7.27 -16.85 17.94
N LEU A 396 8.26 -17.43 18.63
CA LEU A 396 8.14 -18.78 19.18
C LEU A 396 7.03 -18.88 20.23
N ASP A 397 6.90 -17.88 21.10
CA ASP A 397 5.82 -17.80 22.09
C ASP A 397 4.43 -17.73 21.42
N PHE A 398 4.30 -16.93 20.35
CA PHE A 398 3.10 -16.91 19.50
C PHE A 398 2.78 -18.30 18.93
N LEU A 399 3.78 -19.02 18.39
CA LEU A 399 3.59 -20.37 17.84
C LEU A 399 3.10 -21.37 18.90
N VAL A 400 3.67 -21.33 20.10
CA VAL A 400 3.29 -22.21 21.22
C VAL A 400 1.88 -21.89 21.72
N THR A 401 1.54 -20.60 21.77
CA THR A 401 0.25 -20.10 22.27
C THR A 401 -0.89 -20.38 21.30
N HIS A 402 -0.73 -20.04 20.03
CA HIS A 402 -1.81 -20.12 19.02
C HIS A 402 -1.82 -21.43 18.22
N ARG A 403 -0.74 -22.22 18.27
CA ARG A 403 -0.59 -23.54 17.62
C ARG A 403 -1.09 -23.60 16.17
N PRO A 404 -0.63 -22.70 15.27
CA PRO A 404 -0.95 -22.78 13.84
C PRO A 404 -0.34 -24.04 13.20
N SER A 405 -0.69 -24.37 11.95
CA SER A 405 -0.18 -25.58 11.27
C SER A 405 1.36 -25.69 11.27
N LEU A 406 2.06 -24.55 11.22
CA LEU A 406 3.52 -24.46 11.31
C LEU A 406 4.08 -24.98 12.66
N PHE A 407 3.33 -24.87 13.76
CA PHE A 407 3.75 -25.33 15.08
C PHE A 407 4.06 -26.83 15.10
N ILE A 408 3.24 -27.65 14.44
CA ILE A 408 3.42 -29.11 14.39
C ILE A 408 4.78 -29.47 13.78
N LEU A 409 5.20 -28.73 12.75
CA LEU A 409 6.47 -28.94 12.06
C LEU A 409 7.67 -28.48 12.88
N LEU A 410 7.50 -27.46 13.72
CA LEU A 410 8.55 -26.90 14.56
C LEU A 410 8.55 -27.44 15.99
N GLN A 411 7.60 -28.31 16.36
CA GLN A 411 7.42 -28.77 17.74
C GLN A 411 8.71 -29.38 18.33
N THR A 412 9.34 -30.32 17.61
CA THR A 412 10.59 -30.96 18.05
C THR A 412 11.73 -29.95 18.20
N PHE A 413 11.78 -28.96 17.30
CA PHE A 413 12.77 -27.89 17.33
C PHE A 413 12.56 -26.95 18.52
N ILE A 414 11.32 -26.55 18.80
CA ILE A 414 10.95 -25.69 19.93
C ILE A 414 11.29 -26.41 21.25
N GLN A 415 10.92 -27.68 21.39
CA GLN A 415 11.22 -28.47 22.58
C GLN A 415 12.73 -28.61 22.84
N PHE A 416 13.53 -28.81 21.78
CA PHE A 416 14.99 -28.88 21.91
C PHE A 416 15.57 -27.55 22.40
N ARG A 417 15.07 -26.42 21.90
CA ARG A 417 15.58 -25.09 22.27
C ARG A 417 15.12 -24.64 23.66
N VAL A 418 13.88 -24.92 24.05
CA VAL A 418 13.34 -24.56 25.38
C VAL A 418 13.98 -25.39 26.49
N ARG A 419 14.48 -26.61 26.22
CA ARG A 419 15.25 -27.42 27.19
C ARG A 419 16.72 -27.01 27.36
N ILE A 420 17.24 -26.16 26.47
CA ILE A 420 18.65 -25.70 26.50
C ILE A 420 18.80 -24.40 27.31
N PHE A 421 17.68 -23.78 27.70
CA PHE A 421 17.59 -22.78 28.75
C PHE A 421 16.97 -23.42 29.99
#